data_AF-A0A420M4S6-F1
#
_entry.id   AF-A0A420M4S6-F1
#
_cell.length_a   1.000
_cell.length_b   1.000
_cell.length_c   1.000
_cell.angle_alpha   90.00
_cell.angle_beta   90.00
_cell.angle_gamma   90.00
#
_symmetry.space_group_name_H-M   'P 1'
#
loop_
_entity.id
_entity.type
_entity.pdbx_description
1 polymer ?
#
loop_
_entity_poly.entity_id
_entity_poly.type
_entity_poly.pdbx_seq_one_letter_code
_entity_poly.pdbx_strand_id
1 'polypeptide(L)'
;MARNRYSQTRKNDRKPLRIFQANVGKIPPAHDCALALADSEQYDVVLLQEPWTAHTETRTLTKTHPAYDTFTPVDMWNSNDTRPRVMTYVRRDPRLLADQIRPFQTRDILWLAINGMTIVNFYRQNDERDALDTLFQ
;
A
#
# COMPACT_ATOMS: atom_id res chain seq x y z
N MET A 1 27.70 -44.44 -14.62
CA MET A 1 26.28 -44.40 -14.19
C MET A 1 26.05 -43.09 -13.43
N ALA A 2 25.44 -42.10 -14.10
CA ALA A 2 25.25 -40.76 -13.54
C ALA A 2 24.04 -40.74 -12.61
N ARG A 3 24.23 -40.25 -11.37
CA ARG A 3 23.17 -40.08 -10.37
C ARG A 3 22.22 -38.98 -10.83
N ASN A 4 21.00 -39.37 -11.16
CA ASN A 4 19.89 -38.48 -11.47
C ASN A 4 19.55 -37.68 -10.20
N ARG A 5 20.03 -36.44 -10.11
CA ARG A 5 19.62 -35.50 -9.05
C ARG A 5 18.17 -35.17 -9.33
N TYR A 6 17.29 -35.77 -8.54
CA TYR A 6 15.93 -35.31 -8.37
C TYR A 6 15.96 -33.78 -8.21
N SER A 7 15.46 -33.10 -9.24
CA SER A 7 14.97 -31.74 -9.13
C SER A 7 13.83 -31.80 -8.11
N GLN A 8 14.17 -31.63 -6.84
CA GLN A 8 13.21 -31.23 -5.82
C GLN A 8 12.77 -29.82 -6.23
N THR A 9 11.72 -29.75 -7.04
CA THR A 9 10.82 -28.61 -7.07
C THR A 9 10.47 -28.32 -5.62
N ARG A 10 11.14 -27.33 -5.02
CA ARG A 10 10.74 -26.77 -3.72
C ARG A 10 9.28 -26.37 -3.89
N LYS A 11 8.37 -27.17 -3.33
CA LYS A 11 7.01 -26.72 -3.10
C LYS A 11 7.15 -25.40 -2.35
N ASN A 12 6.64 -24.32 -2.92
CA ASN A 12 6.61 -23.03 -2.28
C ASN A 12 5.68 -23.14 -1.07
N ASP A 13 6.20 -23.60 0.07
CA ASP A 13 5.51 -23.60 1.36
C ASP A 13 5.36 -22.18 1.94
N ARG A 14 5.53 -21.13 1.10
CA ARG A 14 5.25 -19.76 1.49
C ARG A 14 3.74 -19.57 1.55
N LYS A 15 3.25 -19.25 2.75
CA LYS A 15 1.90 -18.73 2.96
C LYS A 15 1.61 -17.67 1.88
N PRO A 16 0.44 -17.72 1.21
CA PRO A 16 0.09 -16.72 0.21
C PRO A 16 0.06 -15.33 0.83
N LEU A 17 0.50 -14.33 0.06
CA LEU A 17 0.38 -12.93 0.46
C LEU A 17 -1.10 -12.54 0.47
N ARG A 18 -1.57 -11.98 1.59
CA ARG A 18 -2.96 -11.54 1.75
C ARG A 18 -3.07 -10.03 1.69
N ILE A 19 -3.88 -9.54 0.75
CA ILE A 19 -4.08 -8.12 0.51
C ILE A 19 -5.52 -7.75 0.86
N PHE A 20 -5.70 -6.70 1.66
CA PHE A 20 -6.99 -6.07 1.91
C PHE A 20 -7.05 -4.74 1.15
N GLN A 21 -8.13 -4.49 0.42
CA GLN A 21 -8.29 -3.26 -0.35
C GLN A 21 -9.65 -2.63 -0.06
N ALA A 22 -9.65 -1.32 0.17
CA ALA A 22 -10.87 -0.55 0.40
C ALA A 22 -10.69 0.93 0.04
N ASN A 23 -11.76 1.56 -0.42
CA ASN A 23 -11.88 3.02 -0.41
C ASN A 23 -12.59 3.44 0.88
N VAL A 24 -11.97 4.30 1.69
CA VAL A 24 -12.51 4.73 2.99
C VAL A 24 -13.14 6.12 2.96
N GLY A 25 -13.26 6.75 1.78
CA GLY A 25 -14.04 7.98 1.56
C GLY A 25 -13.56 9.19 2.36
N LYS A 26 -12.29 9.22 2.77
CA LYS A 26 -11.71 10.18 3.72
C LYS A 26 -12.40 10.18 5.09
N ILE A 27 -13.16 9.13 5.44
CA ILE A 27 -13.89 9.03 6.70
C ILE A 27 -12.97 8.45 7.79
N PRO A 28 -12.65 9.19 8.88
CA PRO A 28 -11.70 8.71 9.89
C PRO A 28 -12.11 7.39 10.56
N PRO A 29 -13.37 7.19 11.01
CA PRO A 29 -13.80 5.90 11.55
C PRO A 29 -13.69 4.73 10.56
N ALA A 30 -13.95 4.96 9.27
CA ALA A 30 -13.82 3.93 8.24
C ALA A 30 -12.36 3.53 8.04
N HIS A 31 -11.45 4.51 8.07
CA HIS A 31 -10.01 4.28 8.03
C HIS A 31 -9.54 3.45 9.25
N ASP A 32 -9.92 3.85 10.46
CA ASP A 32 -9.57 3.09 11.68
C ASP A 32 -10.13 1.66 11.64
N CYS A 33 -11.39 1.50 11.22
CA CYS A 33 -12.04 0.20 11.10
C CYS A 33 -11.35 -0.70 10.07
N ALA A 34 -10.94 -0.14 8.92
CA ALA A 34 -10.22 -0.87 7.89
C ALA A 34 -8.90 -1.44 8.42
N LEU A 35 -8.12 -0.65 9.15
CA LEU A 35 -6.84 -1.12 9.72
C LEU A 35 -7.05 -2.15 10.84
N ALA A 36 -8.04 -1.96 11.71
CA ALA A 36 -8.37 -2.89 12.77
C ALA A 36 -8.87 -4.24 12.22
N LEU A 37 -9.76 -4.21 11.22
CA LEU A 37 -10.23 -5.41 10.53
C LEU A 37 -9.06 -6.13 9.85
N ALA A 38 -8.21 -5.38 9.13
CA ALA A 38 -7.04 -5.94 8.49
C ALA A 38 -6.12 -6.65 9.50
N ASP A 39 -5.92 -6.06 10.67
CA ASP A 39 -5.13 -6.68 11.72
C ASP A 39 -5.76 -7.96 12.25
N SER A 40 -7.04 -7.88 12.64
CA SER A 40 -7.79 -9.02 13.19
C SER A 40 -7.79 -10.23 12.26
N GLU A 41 -7.90 -9.97 10.96
CA GLU A 41 -7.92 -10.99 9.91
C GLU A 41 -6.53 -11.36 9.41
N GLN A 42 -5.45 -10.80 9.96
CA GLN A 42 -4.07 -11.14 9.60
C GLN A 42 -3.76 -10.93 8.10
N TYR A 43 -4.15 -9.76 7.55
CA TYR A 43 -3.71 -9.32 6.22
C TYR A 43 -2.28 -8.79 6.24
N ASP A 44 -1.53 -9.06 5.18
CA ASP A 44 -0.11 -8.68 5.05
C ASP A 44 0.05 -7.26 4.49
N VAL A 45 -0.85 -6.86 3.58
CA VAL A 45 -0.83 -5.54 2.92
C VAL A 45 -2.24 -4.97 2.90
N VAL A 46 -2.38 -3.68 3.19
CA VAL A 46 -3.63 -2.93 3.11
C VAL A 46 -3.49 -1.80 2.11
N LEU A 47 -4.33 -1.79 1.08
CA LEU A 47 -4.39 -0.77 0.03
C LEU A 47 -5.61 0.11 0.26
N LEU A 48 -5.41 1.31 0.82
CA LEU A 48 -6.50 2.25 1.05
C LEU A 48 -6.54 3.35 -0.02
N GLN A 49 -7.71 3.54 -0.61
CA GLN A 49 -8.03 4.75 -1.38
C GLN A 49 -8.79 5.75 -0.53
N GLU A 50 -8.62 7.02 -0.87
CA GLU A 50 -9.16 8.16 -0.13
C GLU A 50 -8.89 8.07 1.38
N PRO A 51 -7.63 7.93 1.82
CA PRO A 51 -7.31 7.85 3.24
C PRO A 51 -7.72 9.15 3.94
N TRP A 52 -8.23 9.04 5.16
CA TRP A 52 -8.35 10.21 6.02
C TRP A 52 -6.97 10.79 6.31
N THR A 53 -6.81 12.09 6.07
CA THR A 53 -5.60 12.85 6.37
C THR A 53 -5.94 14.22 6.94
N ALA A 54 -5.04 14.76 7.75
CA ALA A 54 -5.08 16.12 8.25
C ALA A 54 -3.70 16.76 8.16
N HIS A 55 -3.61 18.08 8.34
CA HIS A 55 -2.35 18.80 8.42
C HIS A 55 -2.44 19.95 9.42
N THR A 56 -1.30 20.34 9.95
CA THR A 56 -1.06 21.60 10.65
C THR A 56 0.03 22.36 9.91
N GLU A 57 0.44 23.53 10.41
CA GLU A 57 1.56 24.29 9.84
C GLU A 57 2.89 23.51 9.85
N THR A 58 3.05 22.56 10.78
CA THR A 58 4.33 21.87 11.01
C THR A 58 4.28 20.37 10.77
N ARG A 59 3.09 19.78 10.58
CA ARG A 59 2.92 18.32 10.53
C ARG A 59 1.84 17.88 9.56
N THR A 60 2.06 16.71 8.99
CA THR A 60 1.07 15.90 8.28
C THR A 60 0.58 14.77 9.18
N LEU A 61 -0.71 14.45 9.10
CA LEU A 61 -1.36 13.46 9.96
C LEU A 61 -2.20 12.50 9.13
N THR A 62 -2.16 11.22 9.49
CA THR A 62 -3.02 10.16 8.96
C THR A 62 -3.36 9.17 10.07
N LYS A 63 -4.22 8.20 9.79
CA LYS A 63 -4.41 7.05 10.66
C LYS A 63 -3.28 6.05 10.47
N THR A 64 -2.84 5.46 11.59
CA THR A 64 -1.81 4.44 11.66
C THR A 64 -2.28 3.31 12.55
N HIS A 65 -1.63 2.16 12.47
CA HIS A 65 -1.93 1.01 13.32
C HIS A 65 -0.62 0.34 13.77
N PRO A 66 -0.47 -0.06 15.05
CA PRO A 66 0.79 -0.61 15.58
C PRO A 66 1.33 -1.84 14.84
N ALA A 67 0.45 -2.61 14.21
CA ALA A 67 0.82 -3.80 13.44
C ALA A 67 1.38 -3.49 12.03
N TYR A 68 1.35 -2.25 11.56
CA TYR A 68 1.70 -1.90 10.18
C TYR A 68 2.67 -0.72 10.08
N ASP A 69 3.56 -0.79 9.09
CA ASP A 69 4.28 0.36 8.57
C ASP A 69 3.43 1.08 7.53
N THR A 70 3.52 2.41 7.52
CA THR A 70 2.67 3.29 6.69
C THR A 70 3.49 3.89 5.56
N PHE A 71 3.01 3.71 4.33
CA PHE A 71 3.61 4.24 3.12
C PHE A 71 2.67 5.26 2.49
N THR A 72 3.25 6.40 2.09
CA THR A 72 2.54 7.54 1.49
C THR A 72 3.19 7.89 0.16
N PRO A 73 2.39 8.21 -0.88
CA PRO A 73 2.95 8.61 -2.15
C PRO A 73 3.61 9.99 -2.10
N VAL A 74 3.22 10.87 -1.16
CA VAL A 74 3.79 12.22 -0.98
C VAL A 74 4.37 12.38 0.42
N ASP A 75 5.47 13.13 0.53
CA ASP A 75 6.20 13.29 1.79
C ASP A 75 5.53 14.31 2.73
N MET A 76 4.90 15.34 2.16
CA MET A 76 4.18 16.38 2.90
C MET A 76 2.90 16.82 2.16
N TRP A 77 1.92 17.33 2.92
CA TRP A 77 0.67 17.89 2.41
C TRP A 77 0.16 18.99 3.33
N ASN A 78 -0.37 20.06 2.75
CA ASN A 78 -0.86 21.25 3.45
C ASN A 78 -2.17 21.79 2.86
N SER A 79 -2.80 21.06 1.94
CA SER A 79 -4.05 21.46 1.28
C SER A 79 -4.83 20.23 0.81
N ASN A 80 -6.05 20.41 0.33
CA ASN A 80 -6.82 19.32 -0.27
C ASN A 80 -6.22 18.84 -1.61
N ASP A 81 -5.39 19.66 -2.25
CA ASP A 81 -4.75 19.39 -3.55
C ASP A 81 -3.39 18.69 -3.42
N THR A 82 -2.79 18.73 -2.23
CA THR A 82 -1.51 18.08 -1.94
C THR A 82 -1.66 16.79 -1.13
N ARG A 83 -2.80 16.60 -0.45
CA ARG A 83 -3.07 15.38 0.33
C ARG A 83 -3.06 14.12 -0.56
N PRO A 84 -2.51 13.01 -0.06
CA PRO A 84 -2.51 11.73 -0.77
C PRO A 84 -3.93 11.24 -0.99
N ARG A 85 -4.19 10.68 -2.18
CA ARG A 85 -5.45 9.98 -2.50
C ARG A 85 -5.33 8.46 -2.32
N VAL A 86 -4.14 7.96 -2.03
CA VAL A 86 -3.88 6.56 -1.66
C VAL A 86 -2.87 6.45 -0.52
N MET A 87 -2.99 5.42 0.31
CA MET A 87 -1.98 5.00 1.29
C MET A 87 -1.90 3.47 1.32
N THR A 88 -0.71 2.95 1.57
CA THR A 88 -0.50 1.50 1.71
C THR A 88 0.10 1.20 3.08
N TYR A 89 -0.42 0.16 3.73
CA TYR A 89 0.06 -0.30 5.02
C TYR A 89 0.61 -1.71 4.87
N VAL A 90 1.85 -1.94 5.29
CA VAL A 90 2.47 -3.26 5.23
C VAL A 90 2.66 -3.78 6.64
N ARG A 91 2.22 -5.01 6.90
CA ARG A 91 2.32 -5.61 8.23
C ARG A 91 3.78 -5.66 8.65
N ARG A 92 4.05 -5.33 9.91
CA ARG A 92 5.35 -5.51 10.56
C ARG A 92 5.59 -6.99 10.77
N ASP A 93 6.17 -7.62 9.76
CA ASP A 93 6.52 -9.04 9.75
C ASP A 93 7.91 -9.16 9.12
N PRO A 94 8.88 -9.83 9.77
CA PRO A 94 10.22 -10.02 9.21
C PRO A 94 10.27 -10.71 7.84
N ARG A 95 9.17 -11.37 7.44
CA ARG A 95 9.02 -12.02 6.13
C ARG A 95 8.59 -11.06 5.03
N LEU A 96 8.21 -9.82 5.36
CA LEU A 96 7.77 -8.79 4.41
C LEU A 96 8.85 -7.73 4.28
N LEU A 97 9.62 -7.79 3.20
CA LEU A 97 10.53 -6.73 2.81
C LEU A 97 9.81 -5.81 1.82
N ALA A 98 9.51 -4.58 2.26
CA ALA A 98 8.78 -3.60 1.47
C ALA A 98 9.64 -2.36 1.20
N ASP A 99 9.85 -2.08 -0.08
CA ASP A 99 10.55 -0.89 -0.55
C ASP A 99 9.59 -0.04 -1.38
N GLN A 100 9.56 1.26 -1.11
CA GLN A 100 8.78 2.20 -1.91
C GLN A 100 9.56 2.58 -3.17
N ILE A 101 8.92 2.41 -4.32
CA ILE A 101 9.45 2.83 -5.61
C ILE A 101 8.69 4.10 -6.03
N ARG A 102 9.38 5.03 -6.68
CA ARG A 102 8.79 6.29 -7.15
C ARG A 102 9.12 6.50 -8.63
N PRO A 103 8.54 5.71 -9.56
CA PRO A 103 8.76 5.93 -10.99
C PRO A 103 8.22 7.31 -11.41
N PHE A 104 7.10 7.71 -10.78
CA PHE A 104 6.46 9.00 -10.95
C PHE A 104 6.01 9.52 -9.57
N GLN A 105 6.13 10.83 -9.35
CA GLN A 105 5.75 11.47 -8.10
C GLN A 105 4.35 12.07 -8.25
N THR A 106 3.32 11.30 -7.87
CA THR A 106 1.91 11.72 -7.87
C THR A 106 1.27 11.36 -6.54
N ARG A 107 0.24 12.11 -6.12
CA ARG A 107 -0.54 11.82 -4.91
C ARG A 107 -1.55 10.67 -5.09
N ASP A 108 -1.74 10.22 -6.33
CA ASP A 108 -2.81 9.30 -6.74
C ASP A 108 -2.35 7.85 -6.86
N ILE A 109 -1.05 7.61 -6.93
CA ILE A 109 -0.46 6.30 -7.17
C ILE A 109 0.70 6.05 -6.21
N LEU A 110 0.73 4.88 -5.59
CA LEU A 110 1.79 4.44 -4.70
C LEU A 110 2.29 3.05 -5.13
N TRP A 111 3.59 2.96 -5.42
CA TRP A 111 4.27 1.74 -5.85
C TRP A 111 5.12 1.18 -4.71
N LEU A 112 4.89 -0.08 -4.34
CA LEU A 112 5.75 -0.82 -3.43
C LEU A 112 6.28 -2.09 -4.10
N ALA A 113 7.57 -2.37 -3.96
CA ALA A 113 8.11 -3.70 -4.17
C ALA A 113 8.08 -4.46 -2.84
N ILE A 114 7.29 -5.52 -2.77
CA ILE A 114 7.18 -6.38 -1.59
C ILE A 114 7.67 -7.78 -1.95
N ASN A 115 8.79 -8.21 -1.38
CA ASN A 115 9.38 -9.53 -1.65
C ASN A 115 9.56 -9.83 -3.16
N GLY A 116 9.94 -8.83 -3.95
CA GLY A 116 10.11 -8.94 -5.40
C GLY A 116 8.81 -8.85 -6.22
N MET A 117 7.66 -8.65 -5.58
CA MET A 117 6.38 -8.37 -6.26
C MET A 117 6.09 -6.86 -6.22
N THR A 118 5.80 -6.27 -7.38
CA THR A 118 5.34 -4.89 -7.45
C THR A 118 3.84 -4.81 -7.18
N ILE A 119 3.46 -4.01 -6.19
CA ILE A 119 2.07 -3.71 -5.83
C ILE A 119 1.83 -2.22 -6.06
N VAL A 120 0.75 -1.90 -6.76
CA VAL A 120 0.39 -0.53 -7.12
C VAL A 120 -0.99 -0.22 -6.54
N ASN A 121 -1.04 0.70 -5.58
CA ASN A 121 -2.29 1.28 -5.12
C ASN A 121 -2.56 2.53 -5.93
N PHE A 122 -3.70 2.61 -6.60
CA PHE A 122 -4.07 3.77 -7.39
C PHE A 122 -5.49 4.22 -7.07
N TYR A 123 -5.71 5.53 -7.13
CA TYR A 123 -7.04 6.12 -7.11
C TYR A 123 -7.22 6.97 -8.36
N ARG A 124 -8.32 6.71 -9.08
CA ARG A 124 -8.72 7.50 -10.24
C ARG A 124 -9.84 8.44 -9.82
N GLN A 125 -9.56 9.74 -9.79
CA GLN A 125 -10.64 10.72 -9.66
C GLN A 125 -11.47 10.73 -10.95
N ASN A 126 -12.80 10.82 -10.82
CA ASN A 126 -13.66 11.04 -11.97
C ASN A 126 -13.18 12.31 -12.71
N ASP A 127 -13.06 12.22 -14.03
CA ASP A 127 -12.69 13.29 -14.97
C ASP A 127 -11.18 13.60 -15.16
N GLU A 128 -10.27 12.96 -14.42
CA GLU A 128 -8.82 13.03 -14.69
C GLU A 128 -8.36 11.81 -15.54
N ARG A 129 -7.83 12.06 -16.74
CA ARG A 129 -7.20 11.03 -17.60
C ARG A 129 -5.79 10.66 -17.14
N ASP A 130 -5.12 11.57 -16.44
CA ASP A 130 -3.67 11.53 -16.19
C ASP A 130 -3.18 10.34 -15.36
N ALA A 131 -3.96 9.86 -14.39
CA ALA A 131 -3.52 8.79 -13.49
C ALA A 131 -3.43 7.41 -14.16
N LEU A 132 -4.31 7.11 -15.12
CA LEU A 132 -4.28 5.81 -15.83
C LEU A 132 -3.16 5.77 -16.86
N ASP A 133 -2.91 6.86 -17.57
CA ASP A 133 -1.86 6.92 -18.59
C ASP A 133 -0.47 6.66 -18.00
N THR A 134 -0.26 7.08 -16.75
CA THR A 134 0.97 6.83 -15.98
C THR A 134 1.25 5.33 -15.76
N LEU A 135 0.22 4.46 -15.76
CA LEU A 135 0.41 3.02 -15.60
C LEU A 135 0.92 2.32 -16.86
N PHE A 136 0.86 2.98 -18.02
CA PHE A 136 1.21 2.41 -19.32
C PHE A 136 2.50 3.01 -19.92
N GLN A 137 3.20 3.89 -19.19
CA GLN A 137 4.50 4.46 -19.58
C GLN A 137 5.66 3.66 -18.98
#